data_AF-A0A6P0VX78-F1
#
_entry.id   AF-A0A6P0VX78-F1
#
_cell.length_a   1.000
_cell.length_b   1.000
_cell.length_c   1.000
_cell.angle_alpha   90.00
_cell.angle_beta   90.00
_cell.angle_gamma   90.00
#
_symmetry.space_group_name_H-M   'P 1'
#
loop_
_entity.id
_entity.type
_entity.pdbx_description
1 polymer ?
#
loop_
_entity_poly.entity_id
_entity_poly.type
_entity_poly.pdbx_seq_one_letter_code
_entity_poly.pdbx_strand_id
1 'polypeptide(L)' 'MLHIAAQLPFSAKFFSTHTPPPKKLSNRVREYLRLDEVLAMIQAAKKVGRHGVRDGAIILLMFRHGLRTAELVALKW' A
#
# COMPACT_ATOMS: atom_id res chain seq x y z
N MET A 1 32.98 -1.01 11.15
CA MET A 1 32.20 -2.26 10.98
C MET A 1 30.80 -1.88 10.47
N LEU A 2 30.64 -1.69 9.16
CA LEU A 2 29.34 -1.34 8.55
C LEU A 2 28.56 -2.64 8.31
N HIS A 3 27.63 -2.99 9.20
CA HIS A 3 26.67 -4.07 8.94
C HIS A 3 25.57 -3.55 8.01
N ILE A 4 25.79 -3.68 6.71
CA ILE A 4 24.71 -3.64 5.72
C ILE A 4 23.92 -4.93 5.93
N ALA A 5 22.81 -4.85 6.68
CA ALA A 5 21.84 -5.93 6.72
C ALA A 5 21.29 -6.10 5.29
N ALA A 6 21.63 -7.21 4.64
CA ALA A 6 21.06 -7.58 3.36
C ALA A 6 19.53 -7.66 3.54
N GLN A 7 18.79 -6.77 2.87
CA GLN A 7 17.33 -6.88 2.77
C GLN A 7 17.05 -8.18 2.01
N LEU A 8 16.66 -9.23 2.76
CA LEU A 8 16.17 -10.46 2.16
C LEU A 8 14.96 -10.11 1.28
N PRO A 9 14.89 -10.60 0.03
CA PRO A 9 13.73 -10.39 -0.80
C PRO A 9 12.53 -11.02 -0.10
N PHE A 10 11.51 -10.22 0.21
CA PHE A 10 10.24 -10.70 0.71
C PHE A 10 9.68 -11.74 -0.28
N SER A 11 9.75 -13.02 0.08
CA SER A 11 9.21 -14.13 -0.71
C SER A 11 7.88 -14.55 -0.09
N ALA A 12 6.78 -14.07 -0.67
CA ALA A 12 5.42 -14.49 -0.29
C ALA A 12 5.04 -15.88 -0.81
N LYS A 13 5.96 -16.61 -1.47
CA LYS A 13 5.74 -17.99 -1.90
C LYS A 13 5.91 -18.92 -0.68
N PHE A 14 5.03 -18.80 0.30
CA PHE A 14 4.70 -19.98 1.09
C PHE A 14 4.03 -20.96 0.13
N PHE A 15 4.47 -22.21 0.12
CA PHE A 15 3.89 -23.28 -0.68
C PHE A 15 2.44 -23.53 -0.24
N SER A 16 1.53 -22.65 -0.66
CA SER A 16 0.10 -22.79 -0.44
C SER A 16 -0.44 -23.76 -1.48
N THR A 17 -0.93 -24.91 -1.03
CA THR A 17 -1.66 -25.89 -1.84
C THR A 17 -3.05 -25.38 -2.23
N HIS A 18 -3.53 -24.30 -1.62
CA HIS A 18 -4.80 -23.67 -1.96
C HIS A 18 -4.65 -22.69 -3.12
N THR A 19 -5.49 -22.88 -4.13
CA THR A 19 -5.73 -21.89 -5.18
C THR A 19 -6.28 -20.60 -4.54
N PRO A 20 -5.73 -19.43 -4.88
CA PRO A 20 -6.28 -18.17 -4.38
C PRO A 20 -7.74 -18.04 -4.84
N PRO A 21 -8.61 -17.46 -4.00
CA PRO A 21 -9.99 -17.26 -4.37
C PRO A 21 -10.08 -16.44 -5.67
N PRO A 22 -11.04 -16.76 -6.55
CA PRO A 22 -11.21 -16.03 -7.80
C PRO A 22 -11.42 -14.55 -7.50
N LYS A 23 -10.74 -13.67 -8.24
CA LYS A 23 -10.95 -12.23 -8.12
C LYS A 23 -12.43 -11.94 -8.40
N LYS A 24 -13.10 -11.31 -7.44
CA LYS A 24 -14.46 -10.80 -7.65
C LYS A 24 -14.39 -9.76 -8.76
N LEU A 25 -15.21 -9.94 -9.79
CA LEU A 25 -15.38 -8.93 -10.82
C LEU A 25 -16.00 -7.71 -10.18
N SER A 26 -15.35 -6.57 -10.36
CA SER A 26 -15.89 -5.28 -9.99
C SER A 26 -16.80 -4.80 -11.12
N ASN A 27 -18.01 -4.36 -10.78
CA ASN A 27 -18.93 -3.74 -11.73
C ASN A 27 -18.56 -2.27 -12.01
N ARG A 28 -17.39 -1.81 -11.55
CA ARG A 28 -16.96 -0.42 -11.71
C ARG A 28 -16.41 -0.23 -13.12
N VAL A 29 -16.75 0.90 -13.74
CA VAL A 29 -16.24 1.30 -15.06
C VAL A 29 -14.71 1.43 -15.06
N ARG A 30 -14.10 1.70 -13.88
CA ARG A 30 -12.65 1.81 -13.71
C ARG A 30 -12.18 1.23 -12.38
N GLU A 31 -11.03 0.57 -12.42
CA GLU A 31 -10.39 -0.07 -11.25
C GLU A 31 -9.30 0.80 -10.59
N TYR A 32 -9.28 2.10 -10.88
CA TYR A 32 -8.30 3.04 -10.33
C TYR A 32 -8.97 4.29 -9.75
N LEU A 33 -8.31 4.92 -8.79
CA LEU A 33 -8.73 6.17 -8.17
C LEU A 33 -8.20 7.38 -8.96
N ARG A 34 -9.00 8.44 -9.04
CA ARG A 34 -8.60 9.77 -9.53
C ARG A 34 -8.11 10.62 -8.37
N LEU A 35 -7.44 11.72 -8.70
CA LEU A 35 -6.84 12.61 -7.72
C LEU A 35 -7.86 13.12 -6.68
N ASP A 36 -9.05 13.55 -7.13
CA ASP A 36 -10.13 14.02 -6.26
C ASP A 36 -10.61 12.95 -5.27
N GLU A 37 -10.75 11.71 -5.73
CA GLU A 37 -11.11 10.58 -4.88
C GLU A 37 -10.01 10.23 -3.89
N VAL A 38 -8.74 10.30 -4.30
CA VAL A 38 -7.60 10.10 -3.40
C VAL A 38 -7.54 11.19 -2.34
N LEU A 39 -7.79 12.45 -2.71
CA LEU A 39 -7.87 13.55 -1.76
C LEU A 39 -8.99 13.33 -0.74
N ALA A 40 -10.18 12.92 -1.19
CA ALA A 40 -11.27 12.56 -0.29
C ALA A 40 -10.88 11.40 0.64
N MET A 41 -10.19 10.38 0.13
CA MET A 41 -9.69 9.25 0.91
C MET A 41 -8.65 9.66 1.96
N ILE A 42 -7.71 10.55 1.62
CA ILE A 42 -6.74 11.12 2.58
C ILE A 42 -7.47 11.86 3.70
N GLN A 43 -8.48 12.66 3.36
CA GLN A 43 -9.24 13.43 4.36
C GLN A 43 -10.08 12.52 5.27
N ALA A 44 -10.59 11.40 4.75
CA ALA A 44 -11.26 10.39 5.56
C ALA A 44 -10.26 9.67 6.48
N ALA A 45 -9.12 9.22 5.95
CA ALA A 45 -8.09 8.51 6.72
C ALA A 45 -7.55 9.35 7.89
N LYS A 46 -7.41 10.67 7.71
CA LYS A 46 -6.99 11.58 8.77
C LYS A 46 -7.94 11.64 9.97
N LYS A 47 -9.21 11.28 9.79
CA LYS A 47 -10.26 11.37 10.82
C LYS A 47 -10.48 10.05 11.56
N VAL A 48 -9.85 8.96 11.11
CA VAL A 48 -10.08 7.61 11.64
C VAL A 48 -8.80 7.10 12.29
N GLY A 49 -8.95 6.36 13.40
CA GLY A 49 -7.83 5.68 14.06
C GLY A 49 -6.90 6.60 14.85
N ARG A 50 -5.70 6.10 15.16
CA ARG A 50 -4.74 6.77 16.05
C ARG A 50 -3.71 7.62 15.31
N HIS A 51 -3.52 7.40 14.00
CA HIS A 51 -2.35 7.89 13.26
C HIS A 51 -2.74 8.61 11.95
N GLY A 52 -3.77 9.46 12.01
CA GLY A 52 -4.33 10.10 10.81
C GLY A 52 -3.31 10.86 9.93
N VAL A 53 -2.32 11.53 10.53
CA VAL A 53 -1.25 12.21 9.77
C VAL A 53 -0.39 11.22 8.98
N ARG A 54 0.01 10.11 9.63
CA ARG A 54 0.79 9.04 9.01
C ARG A 54 -0.01 8.37 7.89
N ASP A 55 -1.26 8.03 8.15
CA ASP A 55 -2.10 7.28 7.22
C ASP A 55 -2.41 8.12 5.97
N GLY A 56 -2.69 9.42 6.16
CA GLY A 56 -2.83 10.37 5.05
C GLY A 56 -1.55 10.52 4.23
N ALA A 57 -0.38 10.56 4.88
CA ALA A 57 0.91 10.66 4.19
C ALA A 57 1.24 9.38 3.40
N ILE A 58 0.96 8.20 3.97
CA ILE A 58 1.11 6.90 3.30
C ILE A 58 0.31 6.87 2.00
N ILE A 59 -0.98 7.22 2.05
CA ILE A 59 -1.85 7.24 0.87
C ILE A 59 -1.29 8.19 -0.20
N LEU A 60 -0.86 9.39 0.20
CA LEU A 60 -0.32 10.38 -0.73
C LEU A 60 0.96 9.87 -1.42
N LEU A 61 1.91 9.31 -0.65
CA LEU A 61 3.16 8.78 -1.18
C LEU A 61 2.92 7.62 -2.15
N MET A 62 2.07 6.65 -1.77
CA MET A 62 1.74 5.52 -2.63
C MET A 62 1.09 5.99 -3.95
N PHE A 63 0.16 6.94 -3.91
CA PHE A 63 -0.50 7.45 -5.12
C PHE A 63 0.47 8.21 -6.04
N ARG A 64 1.31 9.07 -5.47
CA ARG A 64 2.18 9.98 -6.24
C ARG A 64 3.41 9.29 -6.83
N HIS A 65 3.88 8.23 -6.17
CA HIS A 65 5.10 7.50 -6.56
C HIS A 65 4.83 6.07 -7.04
N GLY A 66 3.58 5.59 -6.98
CA GLY A 66 3.23 4.23 -7.41
C GLY A 66 3.82 3.13 -6.52
N LEU A 67 4.12 3.43 -5.25
CA LEU A 67 4.77 2.48 -4.33
C LEU A 67 3.86 1.29 -4.03
N ARG A 68 4.42 0.09 -4.09
CA ARG A 68 3.82 -1.12 -3.52
C ARG A 68 3.92 -1.09 -2.00
N THR A 69 3.07 -1.86 -1.32
CA THR A 69 3.06 -1.95 0.15
C THR A 69 4.43 -2.31 0.74
N ALA A 70 5.16 -3.24 0.12
CA ALA A 70 6.50 -3.63 0.58
C ALA A 70 7.54 -2.51 0.42
N GLU A 71 7.44 -1.72 -0.66
CA GLU A 71 8.35 -0.60 -0.94
C GLU A 71 8.13 0.53 0.07
N LEU A 72 6.86 0.86 0.36
CA LEU A 72 6.48 1.83 1.38
C LEU A 72 7.05 1.48 2.75
N VAL A 73 6.92 0.22 3.18
CA VAL A 73 7.39 -0.24 4.51
C VAL A 73 8.92 -0.24 4.59
N ALA A 74 9.62 -0.35 3.47
CA ALA A 74 11.08 -0.35 3.40
C ALA A 74 11.71 1.07 3.36
N LEU A 75 10.90 2.15 3.38
CA LEU A 75 11.41 3.52 3.36
C LEU A 75 12.27 3.84 4.58
N LYS A 76 13.39 4.53 4.35
CA LYS A 76 14.31 5.03 5.37
C LYS A 76 14.24 6.55 5.40
N TRP A 77 14.54 7.13 6.57
CA TRP A 77 14.68 8.57 6.76
C TRP A 77 15.99 9.10 6.16
#